data_AF-A0A6A6UGW6-F1
#
_entry.id   AF-A0A6A6UGW6-F1
#
_cell.length_a   1.000
_cell.length_b   1.000
_cell.length_c   1.000
_cell.angle_alpha   90.00
_cell.angle_beta   90.00
_cell.angle_gamma   90.00
#
_symmetry.space_group_name_H-M   'P 1'
#
loop_
_entity.id
_entity.type
_entity.pdbx_description
1 polymer ?
#
loop_
_entity_poly.entity_id
_entity_poly.type
_entity_poly.pdbx_seq_one_letter_code
_entity_poly.pdbx_strand_id
1 'polypeptide(L)'
;MNQQRTEQLQYMQRKIDEINRSTSSRVDIPKLPILHTNLSGMASTGSDIWIEQAILQSLRFREIQVRFHKIPEAHARTFGWIFGRPAPSQNPELCRNSCVGTLPNVKFIDWLEDSTPQTSLYWIAGKAGAGKSTLMKFLSDHEETKRALASWAGSNPLVIASYFFWCFGTQLQKSQEGLLQTLLYEICRQCPHLIRSCCPWRMGPLARDAWSLSELRKALHNLKTGLVESTKFFVFVDGLDEYDGDTREIVEAIEDLSSLPNIKLCVSSRPWTIFREKFGQDQDRHLFVQDLTKGDINLYVRNTFEADSNFLQAKVEDEKYEDLVTDIVIKAEGVFLWVILVVKSLLNGLTNEDSLRAMHDRLNRLPADLEDFFHHMLKSVEPVYQEKMARTFQVAIAGDGPLPVLVYSHLDDIEECPDYALRLALYPIVRTTGVCSPETEAMFMTDFKKGERQMQKRLDARTKGLLEVVRETTNRNELVNKVSFLHRTVGDFVKREEIMSEFTKITGSTFNVNVMLCHALLATIKALPGISDGRFILTILNDLVHPLLDHAYSEEIGQRAAQIEVIDELERSLTYYHPIHFPVSLVLGVPISLGEVLNSEGSKSLID
;
A
#
# COMPACT_ATOMS: atom_id res chain seq x y z
N MET A 1 10.82 -23.08 0.61
CA MET A 1 11.59 -23.34 1.86
C MET A 1 13.01 -23.69 1.44
N ASN A 2 14.03 -22.98 1.93
CA ASN A 2 15.42 -23.13 1.47
C ASN A 2 15.97 -24.56 1.73
N GLN A 3 16.74 -25.10 0.79
CA GLN A 3 17.41 -26.41 0.84
C GLN A 3 18.23 -26.60 2.13
N GLN A 4 18.96 -25.58 2.58
CA GLN A 4 19.77 -25.61 3.80
C GLN A 4 18.93 -25.85 5.07
N ARG A 5 17.74 -25.23 5.17
CA ARG A 5 16.81 -25.45 6.30
C ARG A 5 16.21 -26.84 6.27
N THR A 6 15.95 -27.34 5.07
CA THR A 6 15.46 -28.71 4.88
C THR A 6 16.51 -29.72 5.36
N GLU A 7 17.78 -29.48 5.07
CA GLU A 7 18.90 -30.30 5.55
C GLU A 7 19.08 -30.22 7.08
N GLN A 8 18.98 -29.03 7.68
CA GLN A 8 19.04 -28.86 9.15
C GLN A 8 17.87 -29.54 9.86
N LEU A 9 16.65 -29.41 9.34
CA LEU A 9 15.47 -30.10 9.88
C LEU A 9 15.60 -31.61 9.73
N GLN A 10 16.09 -32.10 8.58
CA GLN A 10 16.38 -33.52 8.37
C GLN A 10 17.50 -34.03 9.30
N TYR A 11 18.52 -33.23 9.57
CA TYR A 11 19.57 -33.57 10.54
C TYR A 11 18.98 -33.74 11.95
N MET A 12 18.16 -32.78 12.40
CA MET A 12 17.46 -32.88 13.69
C MET A 12 16.55 -34.12 13.73
N GLN A 13 15.80 -34.39 12.65
CA GLN A 13 14.95 -35.58 12.55
C GLN A 13 15.77 -36.88 12.65
N ARG A 14 16.88 -36.99 11.92
CA ARG A 14 17.78 -38.16 11.99
C ARG A 14 18.34 -38.35 13.40
N LYS A 15 18.71 -37.27 14.08
CA LYS A 15 19.22 -37.33 15.46
C LYS A 15 18.13 -37.76 16.45
N ILE A 16 16.89 -37.29 16.27
CA ILE A 16 15.73 -37.76 17.06
C ILE A 16 15.51 -39.27 16.84
N ASP A 17 15.56 -39.73 15.59
CA ASP A 17 15.38 -41.15 15.26
C ASP A 17 16.52 -42.02 15.84
N GLU A 18 17.76 -41.55 15.81
CA GLU A 18 18.92 -42.19 16.46
C GLU A 18 18.71 -42.32 17.98
N ILE A 19 18.25 -41.24 18.63
CA ILE A 19 17.94 -41.23 20.06
C ILE A 19 16.83 -42.25 20.36
N ASN A 20 15.73 -42.24 19.61
CA ASN A 20 14.58 -43.14 19.80
C ASN A 20 14.95 -44.63 19.59
N ARG A 21 15.84 -44.93 18.64
CA ARG A 21 16.37 -46.30 18.47
C ARG A 21 17.24 -46.74 19.64
N SER A 22 18.01 -45.80 20.23
CA SER A 22 18.91 -46.10 21.34
C SER A 22 18.22 -46.28 22.69
N THR A 23 17.05 -45.65 22.90
CA THR A 23 16.24 -45.75 24.13
C THR A 23 15.33 -46.98 24.18
N SER A 24 15.16 -47.71 23.07
CA SER A 24 14.36 -48.95 23.00
C SER A 24 15.04 -50.16 23.66
N SER A 25 16.28 -50.02 24.14
CA SER A 25 17.02 -50.99 24.97
C SER A 25 17.48 -50.31 26.27
N ARG A 26 17.56 -51.04 27.40
CA ARG A 26 18.08 -50.52 28.69
C ARG A 26 19.29 -49.60 28.46
N VAL A 27 19.23 -48.37 28.98
CA VAL A 27 20.25 -47.34 28.77
C VAL A 27 21.60 -47.81 29.35
N ASP A 28 22.51 -48.23 28.48
CA ASP A 28 23.88 -48.58 28.82
C ASP A 28 24.68 -47.31 29.19
N ILE A 29 25.31 -47.32 30.37
CA ILE A 29 26.12 -46.20 30.92
C ILE A 29 27.19 -45.67 29.92
N PRO A 30 27.86 -46.50 29.09
CA PRO A 30 28.79 -46.01 28.07
C PRO A 30 28.17 -45.17 26.93
N LYS A 31 26.85 -45.19 26.73
CA LYS A 31 26.16 -44.45 25.66
C LYS A 31 25.73 -43.04 26.07
N LEU A 32 25.81 -42.69 27.36
CA LEU A 32 25.41 -41.38 27.89
C LEU A 32 26.15 -40.18 27.27
N PRO A 33 27.49 -40.22 27.06
CA PRO A 33 28.22 -39.10 26.45
C PRO A 33 27.77 -38.82 25.01
N ILE A 34 27.48 -39.87 24.24
CA ILE A 34 27.01 -39.74 22.85
C ILE A 34 25.61 -39.11 22.82
N LEU A 35 24.72 -39.54 23.71
CA LEU A 35 23.38 -38.94 23.89
C LEU A 35 23.48 -37.47 24.29
N HIS A 36 24.35 -37.13 25.24
CA HIS A 36 24.59 -35.74 25.67
C HIS A 36 25.11 -34.86 24.54
N THR A 37 26.08 -35.35 23.74
CA THR A 37 26.61 -34.61 22.59
C THR A 37 25.55 -34.42 21.50
N ASN A 38 24.75 -35.46 21.21
CA ASN A 38 23.65 -35.36 20.24
C ASN A 38 22.58 -34.34 20.70
N LEU A 39 22.16 -34.41 21.97
CA LEU A 39 21.17 -33.49 22.54
C LEU A 39 21.68 -32.05 22.61
N SER A 40 22.94 -31.84 23.04
CA SER A 40 23.57 -30.52 23.05
C SER A 40 23.69 -29.93 21.65
N GLY A 41 24.08 -30.75 20.66
CA GLY A 41 24.16 -30.33 19.26
C GLY A 41 22.78 -29.95 18.67
N MET A 42 21.74 -30.72 19.01
CA MET A 42 20.36 -30.39 18.62
C MET A 42 19.86 -29.12 19.31
N ALA A 43 20.14 -28.94 20.61
CA ALA A 43 19.75 -27.75 21.36
C ALA A 43 20.41 -26.49 20.78
N SER A 44 21.70 -26.55 20.45
CA SER A 44 22.41 -25.45 19.78
C SER A 44 21.79 -25.14 18.41
N THR A 45 21.57 -26.16 17.57
CA THR A 45 20.98 -26.00 16.23
C THR A 45 19.55 -25.43 16.32
N GLY A 46 18.76 -25.91 17.27
CA GLY A 46 17.41 -25.41 17.53
C GLY A 46 17.40 -23.95 18.00
N SER A 47 18.33 -23.58 18.89
CA SER A 47 18.51 -22.20 19.34
C SER A 47 18.87 -21.28 18.19
N ASP A 48 19.79 -21.69 17.32
CA ASP A 48 20.22 -20.92 16.15
C ASP A 48 19.06 -20.67 15.18
N ILE A 49 18.32 -21.72 14.83
CA ILE A 49 17.14 -21.62 13.98
C ILE A 49 16.11 -20.70 14.61
N TRP A 50 15.88 -20.81 15.93
CA TRP A 50 14.92 -19.98 16.63
C TRP A 50 15.31 -18.49 16.60
N ILE A 51 16.59 -18.17 16.84
CA ILE A 51 17.11 -16.78 16.76
C ILE A 51 16.95 -16.24 15.33
N GLU A 52 17.31 -17.01 14.30
CA GLU A 52 17.14 -16.60 12.91
C GLU A 52 15.66 -16.35 12.56
N GLN A 53 14.75 -17.19 13.05
CA GLN A 53 13.32 -16.96 12.86
C GLN A 53 12.84 -15.72 13.61
N ALA A 54 13.33 -15.48 14.82
CA ALA A 54 13.00 -14.27 15.59
C ALA A 54 13.47 -12.99 14.86
N ILE A 55 14.66 -13.01 14.27
CA ILE A 55 15.18 -11.90 13.46
C ILE A 55 14.33 -11.70 12.20
N LEU A 56 13.98 -12.77 11.49
CA LEU A 56 13.11 -12.66 10.32
C LEU A 56 11.71 -12.15 10.66
N GLN A 57 11.20 -12.51 11.84
CA GLN A 57 9.93 -12.00 12.34
C GLN A 57 10.03 -10.52 12.71
N SER A 58 11.14 -10.06 13.31
CA SER A 58 11.31 -8.64 13.67
C SER A 58 11.56 -7.73 12.46
N LEU A 59 12.06 -8.27 11.34
CA LEU A 59 12.15 -7.54 10.07
C LEU A 59 10.82 -7.46 9.31
N ARG A 60 9.87 -8.35 9.60
CA ARG A 60 8.60 -8.43 8.87
C ARG A 60 7.53 -7.58 9.55
N PHE A 61 6.90 -6.68 8.80
CA PHE A 61 5.68 -5.99 9.20
C PHE A 61 4.46 -6.51 8.41
N ARG A 62 3.26 -6.23 8.92
CA ARG A 62 2.00 -6.81 8.43
C ARG A 62 1.68 -6.37 6.99
N GLU A 63 1.95 -5.11 6.67
CA GLU A 63 1.54 -4.47 5.41
C GLU A 63 2.58 -4.64 4.27
N ILE A 64 3.65 -5.41 4.50
CA ILE A 64 4.82 -5.54 3.62
C ILE A 64 4.48 -5.93 2.16
N GLN A 65 3.39 -6.67 1.95
CA GLN A 65 2.92 -7.08 0.62
C GLN A 65 1.63 -6.38 0.17
N VAL A 66 1.04 -5.52 1.00
CA VAL A 66 -0.30 -4.94 0.73
C VAL A 66 -0.27 -4.09 -0.54
N ARG A 67 0.76 -3.25 -0.70
CA ARG A 67 0.87 -2.39 -1.88
C ARG A 67 0.99 -3.19 -3.17
N PHE A 68 1.84 -4.21 -3.19
CA PHE A 68 2.02 -5.08 -4.36
C PHE A 68 0.69 -5.70 -4.83
N HIS A 69 -0.09 -6.26 -3.91
CA HIS A 69 -1.37 -6.87 -4.23
C HIS A 69 -2.45 -5.87 -4.65
N LYS A 70 -2.37 -4.61 -4.16
CA LYS A 70 -3.28 -3.52 -4.59
C LYS A 70 -3.00 -3.01 -5.99
N ILE A 71 -1.79 -3.18 -6.53
CA ILE A 71 -1.48 -2.75 -7.90
C ILE A 71 -2.27 -3.65 -8.86
N PRO A 72 -3.06 -3.08 -9.79
CA PRO A 72 -3.82 -3.87 -10.74
C PRO A 72 -2.89 -4.69 -11.64
N GLU A 73 -3.37 -5.84 -12.13
CA GLU A 73 -2.66 -6.56 -13.19
C GLU A 73 -2.62 -5.73 -14.47
N ALA A 74 -1.55 -5.90 -15.24
CA ALA A 74 -1.47 -5.30 -16.56
C ALA A 74 -2.61 -5.80 -17.46
N HIS A 75 -3.16 -4.91 -18.29
CA HIS A 75 -4.18 -5.30 -19.27
C HIS A 75 -3.61 -6.34 -20.21
N ALA A 76 -4.45 -7.29 -20.63
CA ALA A 76 -3.98 -8.40 -21.44
C ALA A 76 -3.33 -7.88 -22.73
N ARG A 77 -2.08 -8.32 -22.97
CA ARG A 77 -1.26 -7.99 -24.13
C ARG A 77 -0.71 -6.54 -24.20
N THR A 78 -0.63 -5.84 -23.07
CA THR A 78 0.14 -4.59 -22.96
C THR A 78 1.58 -4.84 -22.50
N PHE A 79 2.43 -3.81 -22.52
CA PHE A 79 3.84 -3.82 -22.09
C PHE A 79 4.79 -4.75 -22.85
N GLY A 80 4.34 -5.44 -23.91
CA GLY A 80 5.20 -6.33 -24.70
C GLY A 80 6.42 -5.62 -25.31
N TRP A 81 6.34 -4.30 -25.50
CA TRP A 81 7.42 -3.46 -26.00
C TRP A 81 8.67 -3.46 -25.11
N ILE A 82 8.55 -3.73 -23.80
CA ILE A 82 9.70 -3.81 -22.88
C ILE A 82 10.65 -4.97 -23.23
N PHE A 83 10.11 -6.00 -23.88
CA PHE A 83 10.82 -7.20 -24.33
C PHE A 83 11.11 -7.17 -25.83
N GLY A 84 11.01 -6.01 -26.48
CA GLY A 84 11.24 -5.86 -27.92
C GLY A 84 10.15 -6.46 -28.81
N ARG A 85 8.96 -6.74 -28.27
CA ARG A 85 7.83 -7.25 -29.05
C ARG A 85 6.88 -6.11 -29.47
N PRO A 86 6.39 -6.08 -30.71
CA PRO A 86 5.37 -5.10 -31.11
C PRO A 86 4.08 -5.33 -30.31
N ALA A 87 3.33 -4.25 -30.09
CA ALA A 87 1.96 -4.36 -29.59
C ALA A 87 1.16 -5.26 -30.56
N PRO A 88 0.39 -6.26 -30.07
CA PRO A 88 -0.35 -7.14 -30.96
C PRO A 88 -1.52 -6.38 -31.60
N SER A 89 -1.36 -5.99 -32.86
CA SER A 89 -2.45 -5.46 -33.67
C SER A 89 -3.23 -6.60 -34.34
N GLN A 90 -4.57 -6.51 -34.34
CA GLN A 90 -5.44 -7.45 -35.05
C GLN A 90 -5.64 -7.07 -36.53
N ASN A 91 -5.11 -5.93 -36.99
CA ASN A 91 -5.37 -5.42 -38.34
C ASN A 91 -4.11 -4.82 -39.00
N PRO A 92 -3.45 -5.55 -39.93
CA PRO A 92 -2.23 -5.11 -40.61
C PRO A 92 -2.38 -3.84 -41.45
N GLU A 93 -3.60 -3.53 -41.94
CA GLU A 93 -3.84 -2.39 -42.82
C GLU A 93 -3.92 -1.05 -42.09
N LEU A 94 -4.42 -1.02 -40.84
CA LEU A 94 -4.39 0.20 -40.02
C LEU A 94 -2.96 0.57 -39.58
N CYS A 95 -2.05 -0.40 -39.48
CA CYS A 95 -0.62 -0.13 -39.21
C CYS A 95 0.07 0.63 -40.35
N ARG A 96 -0.51 0.64 -41.57
CA ARG A 96 0.05 1.41 -42.68
C ARG A 96 -0.17 2.92 -42.53
N ASN A 97 -1.25 3.31 -41.83
CA ASN A 97 -1.65 4.71 -41.67
C ASN A 97 -1.55 5.22 -40.22
N SER A 98 -1.52 4.33 -39.22
CA SER A 98 -1.21 4.66 -37.83
C SER A 98 0.23 4.25 -37.51
N CYS A 99 1.15 5.18 -37.78
CA CYS A 99 2.54 5.18 -37.30
C CYS A 99 3.33 3.89 -37.62
N VAL A 100 3.90 3.81 -38.82
CA VAL A 100 5.13 3.06 -39.09
C VAL A 100 6.23 3.66 -38.20
N GLY A 101 6.35 3.17 -36.97
CA GLY A 101 7.40 3.55 -36.04
C GLY A 101 8.20 2.31 -35.68
N THR A 102 9.51 2.37 -35.91
CA THR A 102 10.50 1.41 -35.41
C THR A 102 10.15 1.00 -33.98
N LEU A 103 10.25 -0.30 -33.66
CA LEU A 103 10.09 -0.77 -32.28
C LEU A 103 10.94 0.10 -31.35
N PRO A 104 10.41 0.53 -30.19
CA PRO A 104 11.20 1.30 -29.25
C PRO A 104 12.48 0.53 -28.91
N ASN A 105 13.63 1.20 -29.02
CA ASN A 105 14.92 0.60 -28.66
C ASN A 105 15.07 0.56 -27.14
N VAL A 106 14.32 -0.32 -26.48
CA VAL A 106 14.33 -0.49 -25.03
C VAL A 106 15.38 -1.53 -24.66
N LYS A 107 16.38 -1.13 -23.88
CA LYS A 107 17.54 -1.93 -23.49
C LYS A 107 17.37 -2.69 -22.16
N PHE A 108 16.13 -2.96 -21.77
CA PHE A 108 15.84 -3.58 -20.47
C PHE A 108 16.36 -5.02 -20.39
N ILE A 109 16.08 -5.89 -21.38
CA ILE A 109 16.60 -7.26 -21.39
C ILE A 109 18.12 -7.28 -21.55
N ASP A 110 18.65 -6.48 -22.48
CA ASP A 110 20.10 -6.34 -22.68
C ASP A 110 20.81 -5.98 -21.36
N TRP A 111 20.25 -5.01 -20.61
CA TRP A 111 20.74 -4.65 -19.29
C TRP A 111 20.58 -5.79 -18.26
N LEU A 112 19.47 -6.53 -18.27
CA LEU A 112 19.25 -7.63 -17.33
C LEU A 112 20.24 -8.78 -17.54
N GLU A 113 20.67 -9.05 -18.76
CA GLU A 113 21.61 -10.12 -19.09
C GLU A 113 23.09 -9.67 -18.95
N ASP A 114 23.35 -8.36 -18.94
CA ASP A 114 24.70 -7.81 -18.87
C ASP A 114 25.43 -8.25 -17.58
N SER A 115 26.62 -8.83 -17.73
CA SER A 115 27.46 -9.27 -16.63
C SER A 115 28.57 -8.27 -16.26
N THR A 116 28.58 -7.08 -16.87
CA THR A 116 29.60 -6.06 -16.58
C THR A 116 29.46 -5.53 -15.14
N PRO A 117 30.57 -5.30 -14.41
CA PRO A 117 30.51 -4.88 -13.00
C PRO A 117 29.94 -3.48 -12.74
N GLN A 118 29.69 -2.68 -13.78
CA GLN A 118 29.35 -1.26 -13.66
C GLN A 118 27.86 -0.96 -13.83
N THR A 119 27.03 -1.96 -14.18
CA THR A 119 25.65 -1.75 -14.63
C THR A 119 24.60 -2.20 -13.61
N SER A 120 24.60 -1.60 -12.43
CA SER A 120 23.70 -2.03 -11.34
C SER A 120 22.32 -1.38 -11.35
N LEU A 121 22.07 -0.23 -12.00
CA LEU A 121 20.80 0.49 -11.88
C LEU A 121 20.11 0.72 -13.23
N TYR A 122 18.80 0.45 -13.28
CA TYR A 122 17.89 0.78 -14.38
C TYR A 122 16.72 1.61 -13.86
N TRP A 123 16.41 2.73 -14.51
CA TRP A 123 15.38 3.67 -14.06
C TRP A 123 14.16 3.71 -14.97
N ILE A 124 13.01 3.32 -14.42
CA ILE A 124 11.71 3.44 -15.08
C ILE A 124 11.06 4.75 -14.64
N ALA A 125 11.14 5.75 -15.52
CA ALA A 125 10.56 7.06 -15.30
C ALA A 125 9.19 7.20 -15.97
N GLY A 126 8.40 8.17 -15.52
CA GLY A 126 7.25 8.61 -16.31
C GLY A 126 6.21 9.45 -15.58
N LYS A 127 5.30 10.03 -16.37
CA LYS A 127 4.21 10.90 -15.90
C LYS A 127 3.37 10.22 -14.80
N ALA A 128 2.73 11.03 -13.98
CA ALA A 128 1.77 10.54 -12.99
C ALA A 128 0.62 9.81 -13.72
N GLY A 129 0.20 8.64 -13.23
CA GLY A 129 -0.84 7.84 -13.88
C GLY A 129 -0.43 7.15 -15.20
N ALA A 130 0.84 7.17 -15.62
CA ALA A 130 1.30 6.52 -16.87
C ALA A 130 1.37 4.98 -16.81
N GLY A 131 1.20 4.37 -15.63
CA GLY A 131 1.25 2.91 -15.46
C GLY A 131 2.58 2.32 -14.95
N LYS A 132 3.46 3.14 -14.35
CA LYS A 132 4.76 2.70 -13.80
C LYS A 132 4.65 1.52 -12.81
N SER A 133 3.84 1.66 -11.76
CA SER A 133 3.67 0.59 -10.76
C SER A 133 3.10 -0.68 -11.37
N THR A 134 2.17 -0.56 -12.32
CA THR A 134 1.62 -1.69 -13.09
C THR A 134 2.70 -2.37 -13.93
N LEU A 135 3.58 -1.59 -14.59
CA LEU A 135 4.74 -2.13 -15.30
C LEU A 135 5.72 -2.82 -14.34
N MET A 136 6.04 -2.22 -13.20
CA MET A 136 6.94 -2.81 -12.20
C MET A 136 6.42 -4.15 -11.66
N LYS A 137 5.12 -4.24 -11.35
CA LYS A 137 4.47 -5.50 -10.98
C LYS A 137 4.45 -6.51 -12.13
N PHE A 138 4.16 -6.06 -13.34
CA PHE A 138 4.22 -6.92 -14.52
C PHE A 138 5.62 -7.53 -14.68
N LEU A 139 6.68 -6.72 -14.56
CA LEU A 139 8.06 -7.17 -14.71
C LEU A 139 8.50 -8.13 -13.61
N SER A 140 8.06 -7.96 -12.37
CA SER A 140 8.47 -8.82 -11.25
C SER A 140 8.06 -10.27 -11.43
N ASP A 141 6.89 -10.49 -12.02
CA ASP A 141 6.31 -11.82 -12.12
C ASP A 141 6.49 -12.45 -13.51
N HIS A 142 6.98 -11.68 -14.50
CA HIS A 142 7.08 -12.12 -15.89
C HIS A 142 8.21 -13.13 -16.15
N GLU A 143 7.90 -14.15 -16.94
CA GLU A 143 8.84 -15.24 -17.27
C GLU A 143 10.06 -14.78 -18.08
N GLU A 144 9.92 -13.75 -18.91
CA GLU A 144 11.08 -13.21 -19.66
C GLU A 144 12.07 -12.49 -18.75
N THR A 145 11.58 -11.74 -17.75
CA THR A 145 12.43 -11.14 -16.71
C THR A 145 13.17 -12.24 -15.95
N LYS A 146 12.45 -13.27 -15.49
CA LYS A 146 13.05 -14.40 -14.77
C LYS A 146 14.10 -15.13 -15.61
N ARG A 147 13.86 -15.31 -16.92
CA ARG A 147 14.82 -15.94 -17.83
C ARG A 147 16.08 -15.10 -18.02
N ALA A 148 15.94 -13.80 -18.26
CA ALA A 148 17.07 -12.89 -18.40
C ALA A 148 17.90 -12.83 -17.11
N LEU A 149 17.24 -12.80 -15.95
CA LEU A 149 17.91 -12.87 -14.65
C LEU A 149 18.61 -14.21 -14.42
N ALA A 150 18.01 -15.32 -14.83
CA ALA A 150 18.65 -16.63 -14.75
C ALA A 150 19.89 -16.71 -15.67
N SER A 151 19.85 -16.08 -16.84
CA SER A 151 21.01 -15.94 -17.74
C SER A 151 22.14 -15.18 -17.06
N TRP A 152 21.84 -14.03 -16.44
CA TRP A 152 22.80 -13.24 -15.67
C TRP A 152 23.35 -13.97 -14.43
N ALA A 153 22.50 -14.73 -13.74
CA ALA A 153 22.92 -15.53 -12.59
C ALA A 153 23.83 -16.70 -13.00
N GLY A 154 23.59 -17.30 -14.16
CA GLY A 154 24.29 -18.49 -14.61
C GLY A 154 24.07 -19.65 -13.62
N SER A 155 25.16 -20.21 -13.10
CA SER A 155 25.10 -21.28 -12.08
C SER A 155 24.94 -20.76 -10.65
N ASN A 156 24.95 -19.43 -10.46
CA ASN A 156 24.89 -18.84 -9.14
C ASN A 156 23.46 -18.80 -8.59
N PRO A 157 23.28 -18.87 -7.26
CA PRO A 157 21.98 -18.61 -6.65
C PRO A 157 21.49 -17.19 -7.01
N LEU A 158 20.19 -17.05 -7.30
CA LEU A 158 19.54 -15.77 -7.59
C LEU A 158 18.51 -15.46 -6.50
N VAL A 159 18.64 -14.30 -5.88
CA VAL A 159 17.69 -13.76 -4.91
C VAL A 159 16.97 -12.57 -5.52
N ILE A 160 15.63 -12.61 -5.53
CA ILE A 160 14.80 -11.51 -6.01
C ILE A 160 14.09 -10.91 -4.80
N ALA A 161 14.21 -9.59 -4.64
CA ALA A 161 13.48 -8.81 -3.66
C ALA A 161 12.69 -7.70 -4.34
N SER A 162 11.60 -7.27 -3.74
CA SER A 162 10.79 -6.19 -4.28
C SER A 162 10.18 -5.36 -3.17
N TYR A 163 10.19 -4.05 -3.36
CA TYR A 163 9.55 -3.10 -2.47
C TYR A 163 8.76 -2.09 -3.28
N PHE A 164 7.55 -1.80 -2.84
CA PHE A 164 6.64 -0.87 -3.51
C PHE A 164 6.22 0.16 -2.48
N PHE A 165 6.73 1.39 -2.64
CA PHE A 165 6.31 2.49 -1.78
C PHE A 165 4.81 2.74 -1.94
N TRP A 166 4.20 3.21 -0.85
CA TRP A 166 2.82 3.65 -0.85
C TRP A 166 2.65 4.86 0.06
N CYS A 167 2.53 6.05 -0.54
CA CYS A 167 2.41 7.30 0.24
C CYS A 167 1.11 7.42 1.06
N PHE A 168 0.10 6.60 0.74
CA PHE A 168 -1.13 6.44 1.53
C PHE A 168 -1.11 5.16 2.37
N GLY A 169 0.03 4.50 2.49
CA GLY A 169 0.23 3.36 3.37
C GLY A 169 0.60 3.76 4.79
N THR A 170 0.96 2.76 5.59
CA THR A 170 1.53 2.98 6.94
C THR A 170 2.88 3.69 6.85
N GLN A 171 3.37 4.23 7.97
CA GLN A 171 4.68 4.88 8.04
C GLN A 171 5.80 4.00 7.45
N LEU A 172 5.83 2.70 7.75
CA LEU A 172 6.79 1.78 7.15
C LEU A 172 6.65 1.67 5.62
N GLN A 173 5.45 1.74 5.05
CA GLN A 173 5.25 1.63 3.59
C GLN A 173 5.71 2.87 2.80
N LYS A 174 6.00 3.98 3.49
CA LYS A 174 6.47 5.23 2.90
C LYS A 174 7.85 5.68 3.40
N SER A 175 8.52 4.90 4.27
CA SER A 175 9.81 5.27 4.85
C SER A 175 10.99 4.44 4.36
N GLN A 176 12.20 4.87 4.72
CA GLN A 176 13.44 4.16 4.41
C GLN A 176 13.57 2.89 5.27
N GLU A 177 13.08 2.93 6.51
CA GLU A 177 13.04 1.78 7.41
C GLU A 177 12.27 0.63 6.78
N GLY A 178 11.06 0.87 6.24
CA GLY A 178 10.28 -0.20 5.63
C GLY A 178 10.90 -0.75 4.34
N LEU A 179 11.56 0.10 3.53
CA LEU A 179 12.38 -0.35 2.41
C LEU A 179 13.47 -1.31 2.89
N LEU A 180 14.32 -0.89 3.83
CA LEU A 180 15.45 -1.67 4.30
C LEU A 180 15.03 -2.94 5.05
N GLN A 181 13.98 -2.86 5.88
CA GLN A 181 13.38 -4.02 6.54
C GLN A 181 12.89 -5.04 5.52
N THR A 182 12.20 -4.60 4.47
CA THR A 182 11.69 -5.49 3.42
C THR A 182 12.83 -6.15 2.66
N LEU A 183 13.83 -5.39 2.23
CA LEU A 183 14.98 -5.94 1.52
C LEU A 183 15.75 -6.95 2.37
N LEU A 184 16.04 -6.62 3.63
CA LEU A 184 16.73 -7.53 4.56
C LEU A 184 15.89 -8.79 4.83
N TYR A 185 14.58 -8.66 5.04
CA TYR A 185 13.67 -9.80 5.20
C TYR A 185 13.68 -10.71 3.97
N GLU A 186 13.53 -10.15 2.78
CA GLU A 186 13.50 -10.88 1.51
C GLU A 186 14.82 -11.60 1.22
N ILE A 187 15.94 -10.92 1.46
CA ILE A 187 17.29 -11.48 1.29
C ILE A 187 17.54 -12.58 2.32
N CYS A 188 17.33 -12.30 3.61
CA CYS A 188 17.66 -13.24 4.68
C CYS A 188 16.74 -14.47 4.72
N ARG A 189 15.47 -14.36 4.29
CA ARG A 189 14.60 -15.55 4.22
C ARG A 189 15.02 -16.49 3.10
N GLN A 190 15.59 -15.95 2.01
CA GLN A 190 16.09 -16.70 0.86
C GLN A 190 17.51 -17.21 1.11
N CYS A 191 18.34 -16.45 1.83
CA CYS A 191 19.71 -16.80 2.21
C CYS A 191 19.92 -16.68 3.74
N PRO A 192 19.43 -17.64 4.55
CA PRO A 192 19.51 -17.56 6.02
C PRO A 192 20.93 -17.48 6.59
N HIS A 193 21.92 -18.07 5.90
CA HIS A 193 23.32 -17.99 6.30
C HIS A 193 23.84 -16.54 6.40
N LEU A 194 23.24 -15.60 5.64
CA LEU A 194 23.61 -14.19 5.68
C LEU A 194 23.18 -13.49 6.97
N ILE A 195 22.21 -14.02 7.72
CA ILE A 195 21.72 -13.40 8.97
C ILE A 195 22.88 -13.19 9.96
N ARG A 196 23.73 -14.21 10.11
CA ARG A 196 24.89 -14.15 11.02
C ARG A 196 25.92 -13.12 10.60
N SER A 197 26.15 -12.94 9.30
CA SER A 197 27.10 -11.95 8.78
C SER A 197 26.53 -10.54 8.78
N CYS A 198 25.26 -10.35 8.44
CA CYS A 198 24.68 -9.02 8.32
C CYS A 198 24.34 -8.41 9.68
N CYS A 199 23.79 -9.20 10.62
CA CYS A 199 23.36 -8.71 11.93
C CYS A 199 23.86 -9.56 13.12
N PRO A 200 25.18 -9.77 13.26
CA PRO A 200 25.76 -10.61 14.33
C PRO A 200 25.37 -10.16 15.75
N TRP A 201 25.16 -8.85 15.97
CA TRP A 201 24.78 -8.31 17.28
C TRP A 201 23.37 -8.70 17.72
N ARG A 202 22.53 -9.21 16.79
CA ARG A 202 21.18 -9.69 17.08
C ARG A 202 21.12 -11.21 17.24
N MET A 203 22.25 -11.93 17.18
CA MET A 203 22.34 -13.37 17.41
C MET A 203 22.24 -13.73 18.91
N GLY A 204 21.23 -13.20 19.60
CA GLY A 204 21.09 -13.28 21.06
C GLY A 204 19.79 -12.63 21.57
N PRO A 205 19.77 -12.06 22.79
CA PRO A 205 18.55 -11.52 23.41
C PRO A 205 17.81 -10.47 22.58
N LEU A 206 18.55 -9.68 21.79
CA LEU A 206 18.03 -8.59 20.96
C LEU A 206 17.34 -9.05 19.66
N ALA A 207 17.22 -10.37 19.42
CA ALA A 207 16.69 -10.91 18.16
C ALA A 207 15.27 -10.41 17.81
N ARG A 208 14.47 -10.07 18.83
CA ARG A 208 13.07 -9.66 18.69
C ARG A 208 12.85 -8.15 18.78
N ASP A 209 13.89 -7.38 19.08
CA ASP A 209 13.75 -5.94 19.31
C ASP A 209 13.39 -5.21 18.02
N ALA A 210 12.72 -4.07 18.15
CA ALA A 210 12.42 -3.20 17.02
C ALA A 210 13.73 -2.75 16.34
N TRP A 211 13.68 -2.56 15.02
CA TRP A 211 14.84 -2.12 14.25
C TRP A 211 14.87 -0.61 14.16
N SER A 212 16.01 -0.02 14.53
CA SER A 212 16.29 1.38 14.20
C SER A 212 16.85 1.50 12.78
N LEU A 213 16.68 2.68 12.15
CA LEU A 213 17.23 2.95 10.83
C LEU A 213 18.76 2.74 10.77
N SER A 214 19.47 3.15 11.82
CA SER A 214 20.91 2.96 11.94
C SER A 214 21.31 1.49 11.90
N GLU A 215 20.58 0.62 12.60
CA GLU A 215 20.83 -0.82 12.57
C GLU A 215 20.52 -1.45 11.20
N LEU A 216 19.45 -0.99 10.53
CA LEU A 216 19.09 -1.45 9.19
C LEU A 216 20.16 -1.08 8.17
N ARG A 217 20.62 0.17 8.18
CA ARG A 217 21.74 0.64 7.33
C ARG A 217 23.02 -0.15 7.62
N LYS A 218 23.32 -0.41 8.90
CA LYS A 218 24.48 -1.22 9.30
C LYS A 218 24.36 -2.67 8.81
N ALA A 219 23.18 -3.28 8.93
CA ALA A 219 22.94 -4.64 8.47
C ALA A 219 23.08 -4.75 6.93
N LEU A 220 22.53 -3.78 6.20
CA LEU A 220 22.69 -3.68 4.75
C LEU A 220 24.17 -3.46 4.36
N HIS A 221 24.89 -2.60 5.08
CA HIS A 221 26.32 -2.40 4.83
C HIS A 221 27.10 -3.70 5.07
N ASN A 222 26.81 -4.43 6.13
CA ASN A 222 27.43 -5.73 6.40
C ASN A 222 27.04 -6.81 5.40
N LEU A 223 25.95 -6.65 4.64
CA LEU A 223 25.74 -7.52 3.49
C LEU A 223 26.90 -7.38 2.50
N LYS A 224 27.54 -6.21 2.32
CA LYS A 224 28.72 -6.07 1.42
C LYS A 224 29.79 -7.12 1.66
N THR A 225 30.03 -7.52 2.91
CA THR A 225 31.06 -8.50 3.27
C THR A 225 30.59 -9.94 3.08
N GLY A 226 29.29 -10.22 3.24
CA GLY A 226 28.68 -11.53 2.97
C GLY A 226 28.31 -11.77 1.50
N LEU A 227 28.01 -10.71 0.74
CA LEU A 227 27.64 -10.70 -0.69
C LEU A 227 28.83 -10.98 -1.64
N VAL A 228 30.03 -11.13 -1.08
CA VAL A 228 31.22 -11.57 -1.82
C VAL A 228 31.09 -13.04 -2.26
N GLU A 229 30.15 -13.79 -1.67
CA GLU A 229 29.74 -15.10 -2.17
C GLU A 229 29.07 -15.02 -3.54
N SER A 230 29.06 -16.14 -4.27
CA SER A 230 28.61 -16.26 -5.66
C SER A 230 27.18 -15.76 -5.96
N THR A 231 26.34 -15.49 -4.95
CA THR A 231 24.91 -15.17 -5.10
C THR A 231 24.68 -13.84 -5.83
N LYS A 232 23.72 -13.83 -6.77
CA LYS A 232 23.22 -12.65 -7.47
C LYS A 232 21.94 -12.12 -6.85
N PHE A 233 21.80 -10.80 -6.78
CA PHE A 233 20.67 -10.12 -6.15
C PHE A 233 20.00 -9.21 -7.16
N PHE A 234 18.69 -9.37 -7.33
CA PHE A 234 17.88 -8.48 -8.14
C PHE A 234 16.83 -7.81 -7.27
N VAL A 235 16.72 -6.48 -7.37
CA VAL A 235 15.82 -5.69 -6.53
C VAL A 235 14.93 -4.79 -7.38
N PHE A 236 13.62 -4.91 -7.22
CA PHE A 236 12.66 -3.90 -7.67
C PHE A 236 12.38 -2.91 -6.55
N VAL A 237 12.43 -1.60 -6.85
CA VAL A 237 11.95 -0.54 -5.96
C VAL A 237 11.00 0.38 -6.72
N ASP A 238 9.70 0.25 -6.50
CA ASP A 238 8.69 1.09 -7.16
C ASP A 238 8.35 2.32 -6.33
N GLY A 239 8.29 3.48 -6.99
CA GLY A 239 7.77 4.72 -6.44
C GLY A 239 8.74 5.45 -5.50
N LEU A 240 9.99 5.70 -5.91
CA LEU A 240 10.93 6.48 -5.08
C LEU A 240 10.39 7.88 -4.73
N ASP A 241 9.55 8.45 -5.58
CA ASP A 241 8.87 9.71 -5.34
C ASP A 241 7.70 9.61 -4.33
N GLU A 242 7.44 8.43 -3.77
CA GLU A 242 6.48 8.17 -2.67
C GLU A 242 7.13 8.09 -1.30
N TYR A 243 8.45 8.29 -1.22
CA TYR A 243 9.18 8.38 0.05
C TYR A 243 8.73 9.61 0.84
N ASP A 244 8.37 9.40 2.11
CA ASP A 244 7.96 10.43 3.06
C ASP A 244 9.18 10.90 3.87
N GLY A 245 10.04 11.67 3.20
CA GLY A 245 11.28 12.23 3.75
C GLY A 245 12.03 13.08 2.72
N ASP A 246 13.27 13.50 3.01
CA ASP A 246 14.07 14.24 2.03
C ASP A 246 14.42 13.32 0.86
N THR A 247 14.03 13.71 -0.36
CA THR A 247 14.32 12.94 -1.57
C THR A 247 15.81 12.64 -1.77
N ARG A 248 16.71 13.46 -1.21
CA ARG A 248 18.16 13.19 -1.22
C ARG A 248 18.53 11.93 -0.43
N GLU A 249 17.88 11.68 0.70
CA GLU A 249 18.17 10.52 1.54
C GLU A 249 17.81 9.20 0.83
N ILE A 250 16.69 9.17 0.11
CA ILE A 250 16.31 7.97 -0.65
C ILE A 250 17.20 7.78 -1.88
N VAL A 251 17.63 8.87 -2.54
CA VAL A 251 18.63 8.79 -3.61
C VAL A 251 19.94 8.20 -3.10
N GLU A 252 20.46 8.70 -1.97
CA GLU A 252 21.68 8.17 -1.34
C GLU A 252 21.52 6.68 -0.99
N ALA A 253 20.36 6.27 -0.48
CA ALA A 253 20.08 4.86 -0.18
C ALA A 253 20.14 3.96 -1.42
N ILE A 254 19.57 4.43 -2.54
CA ILE A 254 19.57 3.70 -3.80
C ILE A 254 20.97 3.66 -4.41
N GLU A 255 21.74 4.75 -4.33
CA GLU A 255 23.15 4.79 -4.73
C GLU A 255 23.98 3.79 -3.91
N ASP A 256 23.81 3.78 -2.58
CA ASP A 256 24.45 2.84 -1.66
C ASP A 256 24.12 1.38 -1.98
N LEU A 257 22.85 1.08 -2.24
CA LEU A 257 22.40 -0.24 -2.67
C LEU A 257 23.00 -0.62 -4.03
N SER A 258 23.03 0.30 -4.99
CA SER A 258 23.58 0.07 -6.32
C SER A 258 25.10 -0.13 -6.33
N SER A 259 25.79 0.30 -5.25
CA SER A 259 27.22 0.05 -5.05
C SER A 259 27.55 -1.36 -4.55
N LEU A 260 26.54 -2.16 -4.18
CA LEU A 260 26.76 -3.52 -3.68
C LEU A 260 27.29 -4.43 -4.81
N PRO A 261 28.20 -5.36 -4.53
CA PRO A 261 28.61 -6.35 -5.52
C PRO A 261 27.44 -7.27 -5.86
N ASN A 262 27.43 -7.80 -7.09
CA ASN A 262 26.47 -8.81 -7.54
C ASN A 262 24.99 -8.38 -7.46
N ILE A 263 24.70 -7.08 -7.47
CA ILE A 263 23.34 -6.56 -7.41
C ILE A 263 22.91 -5.91 -8.74
N LYS A 264 21.63 -6.02 -9.05
CA LYS A 264 20.92 -5.19 -10.02
C LYS A 264 19.66 -4.61 -9.39
N LEU A 265 19.40 -3.34 -9.64
CA LEU A 265 18.28 -2.57 -9.16
C LEU A 265 17.49 -2.04 -10.36
N CYS A 266 16.21 -2.35 -10.38
CA CYS A 266 15.25 -1.65 -11.22
C CYS A 266 14.41 -0.76 -10.32
N VAL A 267 14.51 0.55 -10.52
CA VAL A 267 13.82 1.54 -9.70
C VAL A 267 12.83 2.34 -10.54
N SER A 268 11.71 2.75 -9.96
CA SER A 268 10.73 3.60 -10.64
C SER A 268 10.50 4.91 -9.90
N SER A 269 10.25 5.99 -10.65
CA SER A 269 9.76 7.24 -10.06
C SER A 269 9.12 8.17 -11.09
N ARG A 270 8.48 9.24 -10.60
CA ARG A 270 8.22 10.43 -11.43
C ARG A 270 9.54 11.06 -11.88
N PRO A 271 9.57 11.71 -13.06
CA PRO A 271 10.79 12.28 -13.60
C PRO A 271 11.07 13.66 -12.97
N TRP A 272 11.11 13.74 -11.63
CA TRP A 272 11.55 14.92 -10.90
C TRP A 272 13.02 15.21 -11.20
N THR A 273 13.42 16.47 -11.09
CA THR A 273 14.76 16.95 -11.45
C THR A 273 15.86 16.12 -10.82
N ILE A 274 15.79 15.87 -9.51
CA ILE A 274 16.78 15.09 -8.77
C ILE A 274 16.96 13.66 -9.33
N PHE A 275 15.87 12.97 -9.69
CA PHE A 275 15.96 11.63 -10.26
C PHE A 275 16.50 11.63 -11.69
N ARG A 276 16.16 12.65 -12.51
CA ARG A 276 16.75 12.81 -13.84
C ARG A 276 18.26 13.04 -13.78
N GLU A 277 18.68 13.93 -12.89
CA GLU A 277 20.09 14.26 -12.70
C GLU A 277 20.89 13.02 -12.25
N LYS A 278 20.32 12.21 -11.37
CA LYS A 278 21.02 11.06 -10.78
C LYS A 278 20.92 9.77 -11.59
N PHE A 279 19.75 9.45 -12.16
CA PHE A 279 19.49 8.15 -12.77
C PHE A 279 19.22 8.23 -14.29
N GLY A 280 19.03 9.43 -14.85
CA GLY A 280 18.68 9.64 -16.25
C GLY A 280 19.85 9.93 -17.21
N GLN A 281 21.10 9.85 -16.74
CA GLN A 281 22.27 10.25 -17.54
C GLN A 281 22.62 9.25 -18.66
N ASP A 282 22.27 7.98 -18.49
CA ASP A 282 22.55 6.94 -19.48
C ASP A 282 21.27 6.52 -20.21
N GLN A 283 21.23 6.76 -21.52
CA GLN A 283 20.07 6.53 -22.38
C GLN A 283 19.67 5.06 -22.52
N ASP A 284 20.61 4.13 -22.31
CA ASP A 284 20.33 2.69 -22.36
C ASP A 284 19.86 2.15 -20.99
N ARG A 285 19.95 2.95 -19.92
CA ARG A 285 19.58 2.55 -18.55
C ARG A 285 18.38 3.30 -17.97
N HIS A 286 17.59 3.95 -18.82
CA HIS A 286 16.30 4.46 -18.41
C HIS A 286 15.27 4.41 -19.54
N LEU A 287 14.01 4.54 -19.17
CA LEU A 287 12.91 4.72 -20.11
C LEU A 287 11.85 5.65 -19.53
N PHE A 288 11.00 6.17 -20.42
CA PHE A 288 9.86 6.98 -20.06
C PHE A 288 8.58 6.26 -20.48
N VAL A 289 7.80 5.78 -19.50
CA VAL A 289 6.63 4.92 -19.75
C VAL A 289 5.61 5.61 -20.66
N GLN A 290 5.34 6.90 -20.48
CA GLN A 290 4.34 7.62 -21.29
C GLN A 290 4.69 7.69 -22.79
N ASP A 291 5.97 7.53 -23.15
CA ASP A 291 6.42 7.59 -24.54
C ASP A 291 6.25 6.22 -25.24
N LEU A 292 5.97 5.17 -24.46
CA LEU A 292 5.93 3.77 -24.91
C LEU A 292 4.51 3.17 -24.84
N THR A 293 3.57 3.83 -24.15
CA THR A 293 2.22 3.31 -23.90
C THR A 293 1.21 3.60 -25.00
N LYS A 294 1.55 4.36 -26.05
CA LYS A 294 0.60 4.75 -27.11
C LYS A 294 -0.11 3.54 -27.75
N GLY A 295 0.63 2.50 -28.11
CA GLY A 295 0.07 1.27 -28.69
C GLY A 295 -0.81 0.50 -27.70
N ASP A 296 -0.38 0.42 -26.44
CA ASP A 296 -1.13 -0.23 -25.37
C ASP A 296 -2.44 0.50 -25.05
N ILE A 297 -2.43 1.83 -25.08
CA ILE A 297 -3.62 2.68 -24.88
C ILE A 297 -4.63 2.41 -26.00
N ASN A 298 -4.20 2.39 -27.26
CA ASN A 298 -5.08 2.08 -28.40
C ASN A 298 -5.72 0.70 -28.23
N LEU A 299 -4.91 -0.31 -27.89
CA LEU A 299 -5.38 -1.66 -27.62
C LEU A 299 -6.39 -1.71 -26.46
N TYR A 300 -6.12 -0.99 -25.37
CA TYR A 300 -7.01 -0.91 -24.22
C TYR A 300 -8.37 -0.28 -24.59
N VAL A 301 -8.35 0.88 -25.24
CA VAL A 301 -9.57 1.59 -25.66
C VAL A 301 -10.42 0.69 -26.54
N ARG A 302 -9.83 0.06 -27.56
CA ARG A 302 -10.55 -0.87 -28.45
C ARG A 302 -11.11 -2.07 -27.72
N ASN A 303 -10.30 -2.78 -26.94
CA ASN A 303 -10.77 -3.96 -26.22
C ASN A 303 -11.92 -3.61 -25.27
N THR A 304 -11.91 -2.40 -24.71
CA THR A 304 -12.94 -1.95 -23.76
C THR A 304 -14.21 -1.51 -24.48
N PHE A 305 -14.10 -0.70 -25.54
CA PHE A 305 -15.26 -0.28 -26.33
C PHE A 305 -15.87 -1.48 -27.06
N GLU A 306 -15.08 -2.30 -27.72
CA GLU A 306 -15.57 -3.43 -28.53
C GLU A 306 -16.07 -4.62 -27.68
N ALA A 307 -15.93 -4.56 -26.35
CA ALA A 307 -16.61 -5.48 -25.44
C ALA A 307 -18.07 -5.04 -25.15
N ASP A 308 -18.43 -3.80 -25.46
CA ASP A 308 -19.78 -3.25 -25.32
C ASP A 308 -20.52 -3.32 -26.66
N SER A 309 -21.75 -3.85 -26.65
CA SER A 309 -22.53 -4.07 -27.86
C SER A 309 -22.87 -2.77 -28.61
N ASN A 310 -23.06 -1.67 -27.90
CA ASN A 310 -23.41 -0.39 -28.51
C ASN A 310 -22.22 0.20 -29.26
N PHE A 311 -21.01 0.07 -28.70
CA PHE A 311 -19.78 0.49 -29.36
C PHE A 311 -19.43 -0.39 -30.57
N LEU A 312 -19.70 -1.71 -30.49
CA LEU A 312 -19.57 -2.59 -31.66
C LEU A 312 -20.51 -2.16 -32.80
N GLN A 313 -21.76 -1.81 -32.48
CA GLN A 313 -22.71 -1.31 -33.46
C GLN A 313 -22.25 0.04 -34.04
N ALA A 314 -21.86 0.97 -33.17
CA ALA A 314 -21.37 2.30 -33.58
C ALA A 314 -20.14 2.22 -34.50
N LYS A 315 -19.23 1.27 -34.27
CA LYS A 315 -18.09 0.99 -35.15
C LYS A 315 -18.50 0.56 -36.56
N VAL A 316 -19.62 -0.16 -36.69
CA VAL A 316 -20.13 -0.62 -38.00
C VAL A 316 -20.90 0.50 -38.70
N GLU A 317 -21.60 1.34 -37.94
CA GLU A 317 -22.56 2.32 -38.47
C GLU A 317 -21.94 3.70 -38.77
N ASP A 318 -20.83 4.06 -38.14
CA ASP A 318 -20.23 5.40 -38.26
C ASP A 318 -18.71 5.33 -38.44
N GLU A 319 -18.24 5.82 -39.58
CA GLU A 319 -16.82 5.88 -39.94
C GLU A 319 -15.99 6.72 -38.93
N LYS A 320 -16.61 7.62 -38.16
CA LYS A 320 -15.95 8.48 -37.17
C LYS A 320 -15.59 7.78 -35.86
N TYR A 321 -15.95 6.50 -35.71
CA TYR A 321 -15.50 5.69 -34.56
C TYR A 321 -13.98 5.64 -34.48
N GLU A 322 -13.30 5.52 -35.63
CA GLU A 322 -11.84 5.47 -35.70
C GLU A 322 -11.19 6.80 -35.31
N ASP A 323 -11.83 7.91 -35.64
CA ASP A 323 -11.41 9.25 -35.21
C ASP A 323 -11.53 9.37 -33.68
N LEU A 324 -12.61 8.86 -33.08
CA LEU A 324 -12.80 8.90 -31.62
C LEU A 324 -11.68 8.14 -30.88
N VAL A 325 -11.35 6.94 -31.33
CA VAL A 325 -10.26 6.14 -30.75
C VAL A 325 -8.92 6.87 -30.92
N THR A 326 -8.69 7.46 -32.09
CA THR A 326 -7.45 8.21 -32.39
C THR A 326 -7.31 9.43 -31.49
N ASP A 327 -8.39 10.20 -31.33
CA ASP A 327 -8.40 11.41 -30.49
C ASP A 327 -8.17 11.08 -29.01
N ILE A 328 -8.74 9.98 -28.50
CA ILE A 328 -8.45 9.49 -27.13
C ILE A 328 -6.97 9.17 -26.98
N VAL A 329 -6.39 8.43 -27.93
CA VAL A 329 -4.98 8.01 -27.89
C VAL A 329 -4.04 9.24 -27.93
N ILE A 330 -4.37 10.24 -28.75
CA ILE A 330 -3.59 11.48 -28.86
C ILE A 330 -3.71 12.30 -27.58
N LYS A 331 -4.94 12.59 -27.12
CA LYS A 331 -5.18 13.38 -25.91
C LYS A 331 -4.62 12.76 -24.64
N ALA A 332 -4.49 11.43 -24.59
CA ALA A 332 -3.98 10.75 -23.41
C ALA A 332 -2.53 11.12 -23.08
N GLU A 333 -1.71 11.52 -24.07
CA GLU A 333 -0.28 11.80 -23.90
C GLU A 333 0.48 10.75 -23.06
N GLY A 334 0.10 9.47 -23.22
CA GLY A 334 0.67 8.33 -22.50
C GLY A 334 0.21 8.15 -21.04
N VAL A 335 -0.78 8.91 -20.57
CA VAL A 335 -1.33 8.84 -19.21
C VAL A 335 -2.50 7.84 -19.14
N PHE A 336 -2.20 6.61 -18.75
CA PHE A 336 -3.20 5.52 -18.64
C PHE A 336 -4.38 5.83 -17.70
N LEU A 337 -4.13 6.50 -16.57
CA LEU A 337 -5.21 6.88 -15.64
C LEU A 337 -6.25 7.79 -16.32
N TRP A 338 -5.79 8.75 -17.14
CA TRP A 338 -6.67 9.62 -17.91
C TRP A 338 -7.53 8.79 -18.85
N VAL A 339 -6.94 7.84 -19.56
CA VAL A 339 -7.65 6.94 -20.49
C VAL A 339 -8.72 6.14 -19.76
N ILE A 340 -8.40 5.54 -18.61
CA ILE A 340 -9.37 4.75 -17.82
C ILE A 340 -10.58 5.61 -17.44
N LEU A 341 -10.33 6.83 -16.95
CA LEU A 341 -11.39 7.75 -16.55
C LEU A 341 -12.23 8.25 -17.73
N VAL A 342 -11.59 8.58 -18.87
CA VAL A 342 -12.30 9.02 -20.09
C VAL A 342 -13.11 7.88 -20.70
N VAL A 343 -12.54 6.68 -20.83
CA VAL A 343 -13.26 5.50 -21.35
C VAL A 343 -14.46 5.17 -20.46
N LYS A 344 -14.29 5.17 -19.13
CA LYS A 344 -15.41 5.01 -18.18
C LYS A 344 -16.47 6.09 -18.34
N SER A 345 -16.05 7.34 -18.52
CA SER A 345 -16.94 8.49 -18.77
C SER A 345 -17.77 8.27 -20.04
N LEU A 346 -17.14 7.89 -21.15
CA LEU A 346 -17.79 7.67 -22.45
C LEU A 346 -18.72 6.45 -22.44
N LEU A 347 -18.32 5.34 -21.82
CA LEU A 347 -19.18 4.16 -21.62
C LEU A 347 -20.48 4.52 -20.90
N ASN A 348 -20.40 5.33 -19.83
CA ASN A 348 -21.58 5.79 -19.11
C ASN A 348 -22.49 6.71 -19.95
N GLY A 349 -21.97 7.38 -20.98
CA GLY A 349 -22.76 8.20 -21.90
C GLY A 349 -23.67 7.35 -22.80
N LEU A 350 -23.16 6.23 -23.32
CA LEU A 350 -23.90 5.32 -24.19
C LEU A 350 -25.03 4.57 -23.51
N THR A 351 -24.93 4.31 -22.20
CA THR A 351 -26.06 3.84 -21.40
C THR A 351 -27.27 4.79 -21.51
N ASN A 352 -27.06 6.04 -21.90
CA ASN A 352 -28.11 7.04 -22.14
C ASN A 352 -28.42 7.24 -23.64
N GLU A 353 -28.02 6.31 -24.52
CA GLU A 353 -28.22 6.35 -25.99
C GLU A 353 -27.56 7.55 -26.70
N ASP A 354 -26.46 8.09 -26.15
CA ASP A 354 -25.70 9.18 -26.77
C ASP A 354 -25.12 8.77 -28.15
N SER A 355 -25.31 9.61 -29.17
CA SER A 355 -24.66 9.43 -30.48
C SER A 355 -23.13 9.56 -30.44
N LEU A 356 -22.40 8.99 -31.41
CA LEU A 356 -20.94 9.17 -31.53
C LEU A 356 -20.50 10.64 -31.63
N ARG A 357 -21.34 11.49 -32.24
CA ARG A 357 -21.10 12.95 -32.24
C ARG A 357 -21.11 13.52 -30.82
N ALA A 358 -22.07 13.11 -29.99
CA ALA A 358 -22.14 13.55 -28.59
C ALA A 358 -20.92 13.07 -27.79
N MET A 359 -20.40 11.87 -28.09
CA MET A 359 -19.15 11.36 -27.49
C MET A 359 -17.94 12.20 -27.87
N HIS A 360 -17.81 12.55 -29.16
CA HIS A 360 -16.77 13.47 -29.63
C HIS A 360 -16.87 14.83 -28.94
N ASP A 361 -18.08 15.40 -28.85
CA ASP A 361 -18.32 16.67 -28.16
C ASP A 361 -17.96 16.58 -26.68
N ARG A 362 -18.26 15.46 -26.02
CA ARG A 362 -17.88 15.20 -24.63
C ARG A 362 -16.37 15.10 -24.48
N LEU A 363 -15.71 14.28 -25.31
CA LEU A 363 -14.25 14.15 -25.33
C LEU A 363 -13.55 15.49 -25.54
N ASN A 364 -14.08 16.34 -26.43
CA ASN A 364 -13.53 17.67 -26.70
C ASN A 364 -13.58 18.60 -25.47
N ARG A 365 -14.60 18.46 -24.63
CA ARG A 365 -14.73 19.23 -23.38
C ARG A 365 -13.85 18.73 -22.25
N LEU A 366 -13.35 17.49 -22.33
CA LEU A 366 -12.45 16.95 -21.31
C LEU A 366 -11.04 17.52 -21.49
N PRO A 367 -10.43 18.08 -20.42
CA PRO A 367 -9.03 18.49 -20.43
C PRO A 367 -8.11 17.30 -20.70
N ALA A 368 -7.02 17.52 -21.44
CA ALA A 368 -5.99 16.51 -21.68
C ALA A 368 -5.04 16.36 -20.48
N ASP A 369 -4.74 17.47 -19.80
CA ASP A 369 -3.98 17.43 -18.55
C ASP A 369 -4.80 16.76 -17.43
N LEU A 370 -4.14 15.88 -16.68
CA LEU A 370 -4.80 15.05 -15.68
C LEU A 370 -5.29 15.86 -14.47
N GLU A 371 -4.59 16.93 -14.10
CA GLU A 371 -4.93 17.78 -12.97
C GLU A 371 -6.09 18.71 -13.32
N ASP A 372 -6.05 19.33 -14.51
CA ASP A 372 -7.19 20.06 -15.06
C ASP A 372 -8.42 19.17 -15.17
N PHE A 373 -8.23 17.90 -15.53
CA PHE A 373 -9.32 16.94 -15.61
C PHE A 373 -9.90 16.59 -14.23
N PHE A 374 -9.08 16.41 -13.19
CA PHE A 374 -9.59 16.26 -11.82
C PHE A 374 -10.36 17.49 -11.38
N HIS A 375 -9.84 18.68 -11.68
CA HIS A 375 -10.49 19.94 -11.35
C HIS A 375 -11.85 20.07 -12.07
N HIS A 376 -11.94 19.64 -13.33
CA HIS A 376 -13.19 19.51 -14.07
C HIS A 376 -14.16 18.51 -13.41
N MET A 377 -13.67 17.35 -12.95
CA MET A 377 -14.49 16.35 -12.27
C MET A 377 -15.09 16.90 -10.96
N LEU A 378 -14.29 17.58 -10.12
CA LEU A 378 -14.78 18.19 -8.88
C LEU A 378 -15.84 19.27 -9.15
N LYS A 379 -15.62 20.13 -10.17
CA LYS A 379 -16.60 21.14 -10.58
C LYS A 379 -17.89 20.57 -11.18
N SER A 380 -17.84 19.34 -11.71
CA SER A 380 -19.00 18.65 -12.28
C SER A 380 -19.89 17.94 -11.24
N VAL A 381 -19.48 17.93 -9.96
CA VAL A 381 -20.31 17.42 -8.87
C VAL A 381 -21.52 18.33 -8.69
N GLU A 382 -22.70 17.74 -8.53
CA GLU A 382 -23.96 18.50 -8.42
C GLU A 382 -23.89 19.49 -7.24
N PRO A 383 -24.44 20.71 -7.37
CA PRO A 383 -24.31 21.74 -6.33
C PRO A 383 -24.73 21.28 -4.92
N VAL A 384 -25.76 20.44 -4.82
CA VAL A 384 -26.26 19.87 -3.55
C VAL A 384 -25.22 18.97 -2.85
N TYR A 385 -24.23 18.46 -3.58
CA TYR A 385 -23.18 17.59 -3.06
C TYR A 385 -21.82 18.27 -2.91
N GLN A 386 -21.66 19.54 -3.30
CA GLN A 386 -20.37 20.24 -3.26
C GLN A 386 -19.79 20.32 -1.85
N GLU A 387 -20.62 20.68 -0.86
CA GLU A 387 -20.20 20.73 0.54
C GLU A 387 -19.84 19.34 1.08
N LYS A 388 -20.68 18.34 0.80
CA LYS A 388 -20.44 16.95 1.20
C LYS A 388 -19.18 16.38 0.55
N MET A 389 -18.90 16.74 -0.70
CA MET A 389 -17.68 16.39 -1.41
C MET A 389 -16.45 16.97 -0.70
N ALA A 390 -16.43 18.28 -0.45
CA ALA A 390 -15.30 18.96 0.17
C ALA A 390 -14.98 18.35 1.55
N ARG A 391 -16.00 18.12 2.40
CA ARG A 391 -15.83 17.44 3.69
C ARG A 391 -15.30 16.02 3.55
N THR A 392 -15.84 15.24 2.61
CA THR A 392 -15.39 13.86 2.37
C THR A 392 -13.90 13.83 2.02
N PHE A 393 -13.42 14.74 1.16
CA PHE A 393 -11.99 14.81 0.82
C PHE A 393 -11.14 15.33 1.97
N GLN A 394 -11.60 16.33 2.72
CA GLN A 394 -10.89 16.82 3.91
C GLN A 394 -10.72 15.70 4.94
N VAL A 395 -11.76 14.90 5.20
CA VAL A 395 -11.70 13.71 6.05
C VAL A 395 -10.71 12.68 5.51
N ALA A 396 -10.74 12.40 4.20
CA ALA A 396 -9.83 11.45 3.56
C ALA A 396 -8.36 11.88 3.59
N ILE A 397 -8.08 13.19 3.60
CA ILE A 397 -6.72 13.74 3.73
C ILE A 397 -6.26 13.80 5.18
N ALA A 398 -7.15 14.16 6.10
CA ALA A 398 -6.82 14.30 7.51
C ALA A 398 -6.59 12.94 8.20
N GLY A 399 -7.23 11.87 7.72
CA GLY A 399 -6.88 10.52 8.16
C GLY A 399 -5.45 10.16 7.77
N ASP A 400 -4.64 9.66 8.71
CA ASP A 400 -3.27 9.16 8.46
C ASP A 400 -3.31 7.79 7.73
N GLY A 401 -3.93 7.77 6.55
CA GLY A 401 -4.16 6.60 5.72
C GLY A 401 -5.66 6.31 5.45
N PRO A 402 -5.96 5.20 4.73
CA PRO A 402 -7.33 4.80 4.40
C PRO A 402 -8.16 4.55 5.66
N LEU A 403 -9.23 5.31 5.80
CA LEU A 403 -10.17 5.17 6.92
C LEU A 403 -11.26 4.14 6.62
N PRO A 404 -11.81 3.46 7.64
CA PRO A 404 -12.97 2.59 7.53
C PRO A 404 -14.15 3.25 6.79
N VAL A 405 -14.85 2.52 5.93
CA VAL A 405 -16.06 3.03 5.24
C VAL A 405 -17.12 3.54 6.20
N LEU A 406 -17.22 2.92 7.39
CA LEU A 406 -18.17 3.35 8.42
C LEU A 406 -17.93 4.79 8.88
N VAL A 407 -16.67 5.22 8.99
CA VAL A 407 -16.33 6.61 9.36
C VAL A 407 -17.02 7.59 8.41
N TYR A 408 -16.98 7.30 7.10
CA TYR A 408 -17.65 8.14 6.09
C TYR A 408 -19.17 8.05 6.14
N SER A 409 -19.71 6.90 6.57
CA SER A 409 -21.16 6.71 6.67
C SER A 409 -21.81 7.61 7.72
N HIS A 410 -21.05 8.02 8.74
CA HIS A 410 -21.52 8.85 9.85
C HIS A 410 -21.40 10.37 9.60
N LEU A 411 -20.73 10.80 8.53
CA LEU A 411 -20.47 12.23 8.30
C LEU A 411 -21.76 13.05 8.14
N ASP A 412 -22.73 12.50 7.42
CA ASP A 412 -24.03 13.17 7.22
C ASP A 412 -24.83 13.23 8.53
N ASP A 413 -24.79 12.18 9.35
CA ASP A 413 -25.54 12.13 10.61
C ASP A 413 -24.95 13.11 11.64
N ILE A 414 -23.61 13.27 11.66
CA ILE A 414 -22.90 14.23 12.52
C ILE A 414 -23.16 15.67 12.05
N GLU A 415 -23.25 15.89 10.75
CA GLU A 415 -23.64 17.18 10.18
C GLU A 415 -25.06 17.58 10.63
N GLU A 416 -26.01 16.66 10.55
CA GLU A 416 -27.40 16.92 10.94
C GLU A 416 -27.56 17.04 12.47
N CYS A 417 -26.75 16.29 13.24
CA CYS A 417 -26.76 16.31 14.69
C CYS A 417 -25.31 16.19 15.23
N PRO A 418 -24.69 17.29 15.70
CA PRO A 418 -23.31 17.27 16.21
C PRO A 418 -23.09 16.24 17.33
N ASP A 419 -24.08 16.06 18.22
CA ASP A 419 -24.05 15.09 19.32
C ASP A 419 -24.38 13.65 18.87
N TYR A 420 -24.54 13.38 17.56
CA TYR A 420 -24.96 12.07 17.04
C TYR A 420 -24.14 10.93 17.63
N ALA A 421 -22.81 11.05 17.61
CA ALA A 421 -21.90 10.04 18.13
C ALA A 421 -22.10 9.78 19.64
N LEU A 422 -22.36 10.84 20.41
CA LEU A 422 -22.61 10.76 21.85
C LEU A 422 -23.95 10.07 22.13
N ARG A 423 -24.98 10.34 21.32
CA ARG A 423 -26.33 9.78 21.46
C ARG A 423 -26.49 8.39 20.85
N LEU A 424 -25.58 7.97 19.98
CA LEU A 424 -25.63 6.67 19.33
C LEU A 424 -25.62 5.56 20.39
N ALA A 425 -26.52 4.58 20.28
CA ALA A 425 -26.53 3.46 21.21
C ALA A 425 -25.35 2.51 20.90
N LEU A 426 -24.74 1.94 21.94
CA LEU A 426 -23.74 0.90 21.80
C LEU A 426 -24.36 -0.35 21.16
N TYR A 427 -23.60 -1.01 20.29
CA TYR A 427 -24.04 -2.25 19.67
C TYR A 427 -24.29 -3.32 20.75
N PRO A 428 -25.49 -3.97 20.79
CA PRO A 428 -25.82 -4.90 21.86
C PRO A 428 -24.87 -6.10 21.94
N ILE A 429 -24.33 -6.37 23.13
CA ILE A 429 -23.58 -7.61 23.43
C ILE A 429 -24.55 -8.67 23.95
N VAL A 430 -24.56 -9.86 23.35
CA VAL A 430 -25.23 -11.05 23.93
C VAL A 430 -24.36 -11.56 25.09
N ARG A 431 -24.68 -11.13 26.31
CA ARG A 431 -23.82 -11.30 27.51
C ARG A 431 -23.72 -12.72 28.05
N THR A 432 -24.48 -13.69 27.55
CA THR A 432 -24.56 -15.03 28.16
C THR A 432 -23.34 -15.92 27.90
N THR A 433 -22.50 -15.62 26.90
CA THR A 433 -21.32 -16.46 26.54
C THR A 433 -20.05 -15.69 26.19
N GLY A 434 -20.08 -14.35 26.18
CA GLY A 434 -18.96 -13.53 25.69
C GLY A 434 -18.70 -13.64 24.18
N VAL A 435 -19.65 -14.23 23.44
CA VAL A 435 -19.64 -14.39 21.98
C VAL A 435 -20.99 -13.91 21.46
N CYS A 436 -20.98 -13.11 20.38
CA CYS A 436 -22.20 -12.71 19.69
C CYS A 436 -22.97 -13.96 19.22
N SER A 437 -24.31 -13.98 19.30
CA SER A 437 -25.05 -15.12 18.72
C SER A 437 -24.85 -15.10 17.20
N PRO A 438 -24.77 -16.26 16.52
CA PRO A 438 -24.62 -16.30 15.06
C PRO A 438 -25.69 -15.49 14.31
N GLU A 439 -26.90 -15.41 14.86
CA GLU A 439 -28.00 -14.62 14.31
C GLU A 439 -27.77 -13.11 14.46
N THR A 440 -27.28 -12.66 15.62
CA THR A 440 -26.91 -11.25 15.83
C THR A 440 -25.74 -10.84 14.95
N GLU A 441 -24.72 -11.71 14.82
CA GLU A 441 -23.59 -11.50 13.92
C GLU A 441 -24.03 -11.45 12.45
N ALA A 442 -24.93 -12.35 12.02
CA ALA A 442 -25.48 -12.32 10.66
C ALA A 442 -26.31 -11.06 10.37
N MET A 443 -27.09 -10.59 11.35
CA MET A 443 -27.85 -9.35 11.25
C MET A 443 -26.92 -8.14 11.15
N PHE A 444 -25.90 -8.05 12.02
CA PHE A 444 -24.85 -7.04 11.94
C PHE A 444 -24.20 -7.02 10.56
N MET A 445 -23.75 -8.18 10.07
CA MET A 445 -23.11 -8.28 8.76
C MET A 445 -24.02 -7.85 7.62
N THR A 446 -25.32 -8.08 7.74
CA THR A 446 -26.32 -7.65 6.75
C THR A 446 -26.47 -6.13 6.74
N ASP A 447 -26.64 -5.52 7.92
CA ASP A 447 -26.78 -4.07 8.05
C ASP A 447 -25.48 -3.35 7.67
N PHE A 448 -24.34 -3.90 8.08
CA PHE A 448 -23.01 -3.43 7.71
C PHE A 448 -22.83 -3.42 6.18
N LYS A 449 -23.08 -4.54 5.51
CA LYS A 449 -22.97 -4.65 4.04
C LYS A 449 -23.96 -3.72 3.32
N LYS A 450 -25.14 -3.49 3.90
CA LYS A 450 -26.11 -2.53 3.37
C LYS A 450 -25.59 -1.10 3.49
N GLY A 451 -25.09 -0.70 4.66
CA GLY A 451 -24.48 0.61 4.89
C GLY A 451 -23.29 0.87 3.97
N GLU A 452 -22.41 -0.13 3.80
CA GLU A 452 -21.27 -0.05 2.89
C GLU A 452 -21.70 0.21 1.44
N ARG A 453 -22.69 -0.54 0.92
CA ARG A 453 -23.21 -0.34 -0.44
C ARG A 453 -23.84 1.04 -0.62
N GLN A 454 -24.53 1.55 0.40
CA GLN A 454 -25.08 2.90 0.38
C GLN A 454 -23.97 3.94 0.36
N MET A 455 -22.94 3.78 1.19
CA MET A 455 -21.82 4.71 1.25
C MET A 455 -21.01 4.70 -0.04
N GLN A 456 -20.78 3.54 -0.67
CA GLN A 456 -20.15 3.47 -1.99
C GLN A 456 -20.88 4.33 -3.02
N LYS A 457 -22.23 4.22 -3.10
CA LYS A 457 -23.03 5.06 -4.01
C LYS A 457 -22.92 6.55 -3.68
N ARG A 458 -22.88 6.91 -2.39
CA ARG A 458 -22.69 8.30 -1.95
C ARG A 458 -21.30 8.82 -2.35
N LEU A 459 -20.25 8.01 -2.18
CA LEU A 459 -18.89 8.34 -2.62
C LEU A 459 -18.84 8.56 -4.13
N ASP A 460 -19.46 7.69 -4.93
CA ASP A 460 -19.50 7.84 -6.39
C ASP A 460 -20.19 9.14 -6.82
N ALA A 461 -21.33 9.48 -6.19
CA ALA A 461 -22.07 10.71 -6.48
C ALA A 461 -21.28 11.97 -6.08
N ARG A 462 -20.62 11.95 -4.91
CA ARG A 462 -19.93 13.11 -4.33
C ARG A 462 -18.53 13.32 -4.87
N THR A 463 -17.84 12.26 -5.26
CA THR A 463 -16.42 12.31 -5.62
C THR A 463 -16.15 11.89 -7.06
N LYS A 464 -17.19 11.53 -7.82
CA LYS A 464 -17.09 11.02 -9.20
C LYS A 464 -16.14 9.81 -9.33
N GLY A 465 -16.02 9.01 -8.26
CA GLY A 465 -15.15 7.84 -8.20
C GLY A 465 -13.67 8.16 -7.99
N LEU A 466 -13.33 9.39 -7.57
CA LEU A 466 -11.97 9.76 -7.17
C LEU A 466 -11.59 9.17 -5.79
N LEU A 467 -12.60 8.84 -4.97
CA LEU A 467 -12.47 7.96 -3.81
C LEU A 467 -13.22 6.65 -4.08
N GLU A 468 -12.66 5.54 -3.63
CA GLU A 468 -13.23 4.20 -3.79
C GLU A 468 -13.17 3.38 -2.50
N VAL A 469 -14.11 2.45 -2.34
CA VAL A 469 -14.07 1.46 -1.28
C VAL A 469 -13.16 0.30 -1.70
N VAL A 470 -12.06 0.14 -0.99
CA VAL A 470 -11.09 -0.94 -1.19
C VAL A 470 -11.37 -2.08 -0.22
N ARG A 471 -11.49 -3.29 -0.79
CA ARG A 471 -11.65 -4.53 -0.03
C ARG A 471 -10.28 -5.15 0.27
N GLU A 472 -9.95 -5.35 1.54
CA GLU A 472 -8.76 -6.11 1.90
C GLU A 472 -9.02 -7.61 1.74
N THR A 473 -8.50 -8.20 0.66
CA THR A 473 -8.68 -9.63 0.32
C THR A 473 -7.80 -10.58 1.14
N THR A 474 -6.83 -10.06 1.90
CA THR A 474 -5.77 -10.86 2.53
C THR A 474 -6.01 -11.17 4.01
N ASN A 475 -6.99 -10.54 4.66
CA ASN A 475 -7.31 -10.78 6.06
C ASN A 475 -8.67 -11.49 6.19
N ARG A 476 -8.73 -12.57 6.97
CA ARG A 476 -9.98 -13.22 7.41
C ARG A 476 -10.88 -12.31 8.30
N ASN A 477 -10.56 -11.03 8.39
CA ASN A 477 -11.25 -10.05 9.21
C ASN A 477 -12.09 -9.16 8.28
N GLU A 478 -13.22 -9.68 7.82
CA GLU A 478 -14.11 -9.12 6.78
C GLU A 478 -14.85 -7.83 7.19
N LEU A 479 -14.46 -7.21 8.31
CA LEU A 479 -15.30 -6.22 9.00
C LEU A 479 -15.00 -4.77 8.65
N VAL A 480 -13.97 -4.46 7.87
CA VAL A 480 -13.65 -3.05 7.57
C VAL A 480 -13.06 -2.88 6.18
N ASN A 481 -13.93 -2.71 5.18
CA ASN A 481 -13.50 -2.09 3.94
C ASN A 481 -13.11 -0.64 4.22
N LYS A 482 -12.10 -0.15 3.51
CA LYS A 482 -11.51 1.19 3.73
C LYS A 482 -11.73 2.06 2.50
N VAL A 483 -11.92 3.36 2.70
CA VAL A 483 -11.98 4.33 1.60
C VAL A 483 -10.57 4.81 1.29
N SER A 484 -10.20 4.78 0.01
CA SER A 484 -8.91 5.25 -0.47
C SER A 484 -9.06 6.06 -1.75
N PHE A 485 -8.05 6.84 -2.09
CA PHE A 485 -7.97 7.49 -3.39
C PHE A 485 -7.85 6.45 -4.49
N LEU A 486 -8.64 6.61 -5.56
CA LEU A 486 -8.59 5.75 -6.76
C LEU A 486 -7.16 5.59 -7.27
N HIS A 487 -6.40 6.68 -7.24
CA HIS A 487 -5.00 6.69 -7.60
C HIS A 487 -4.27 7.75 -6.80
N ARG A 488 -2.97 7.50 -6.53
CA ARG A 488 -2.15 8.44 -5.77
C ARG A 488 -2.21 9.88 -6.29
N THR A 489 -2.14 10.05 -7.61
CA THR A 489 -2.16 11.37 -8.25
C THR A 489 -3.41 12.18 -7.91
N VAL A 490 -4.54 11.52 -7.63
CA VAL A 490 -5.75 12.20 -7.14
C VAL A 490 -5.50 12.77 -5.75
N GLY A 491 -4.93 11.96 -4.84
CA GLY A 491 -4.63 12.42 -3.49
C GLY A 491 -3.56 13.50 -3.46
N ASP A 492 -2.50 13.42 -4.29
CA ASP A 492 -1.50 14.49 -4.44
C ASP A 492 -2.15 15.81 -4.90
N PHE A 493 -3.07 15.73 -5.86
CA PHE A 493 -3.81 16.88 -6.38
C PHE A 493 -4.68 17.50 -5.28
N VAL A 494 -5.43 16.69 -4.55
CA VAL A 494 -6.30 17.13 -3.46
C VAL A 494 -5.52 17.75 -2.29
N LYS A 495 -4.33 17.23 -1.96
CA LYS A 495 -3.47 17.75 -0.88
C LYS A 495 -2.91 19.15 -1.14
N ARG A 496 -2.98 19.68 -2.36
CA ARG A 496 -2.43 21.00 -2.68
C ARG A 496 -3.15 22.08 -1.87
N GLU A 497 -2.37 23.05 -1.41
CA GLU A 497 -2.88 24.17 -0.62
C GLU A 497 -4.02 24.92 -1.33
N GLU A 498 -3.91 25.10 -2.64
CA GLU A 498 -4.93 25.73 -3.47
C GLU A 498 -6.28 24.98 -3.41
N ILE A 499 -6.24 23.65 -3.57
CA ILE A 499 -7.43 22.80 -3.54
C ILE A 499 -8.01 22.70 -2.13
N MET A 500 -7.15 22.55 -1.12
CA MET A 500 -7.60 22.54 0.28
C MET A 500 -8.20 23.88 0.71
N SER A 501 -7.69 24.99 0.18
CA SER A 501 -8.26 26.33 0.37
C SER A 501 -9.65 26.44 -0.27
N GLU A 502 -9.84 25.89 -1.47
CA GLU A 502 -11.17 25.81 -2.10
C GLU A 502 -12.14 24.98 -1.26
N PHE A 503 -11.74 23.81 -0.78
CA PHE A 503 -12.58 22.99 0.09
C PHE A 503 -12.94 23.70 1.39
N THR A 504 -11.98 24.40 2.01
CA THR A 504 -12.22 25.18 3.23
C THR A 504 -13.22 26.32 2.99
N LYS A 505 -13.16 26.97 1.82
CA LYS A 505 -14.16 27.98 1.43
C LYS A 505 -15.55 27.38 1.23
N ILE A 506 -15.63 26.18 0.65
CA ILE A 506 -16.90 25.48 0.43
C ILE A 506 -17.53 25.05 1.75
N THR A 507 -16.74 24.49 2.69
CA THR A 507 -17.26 24.00 3.97
C THR A 507 -17.48 25.08 5.02
N GLY A 508 -16.93 26.27 4.80
CA GLY A 508 -16.98 27.38 5.75
C GLY A 508 -16.07 27.18 6.96
N SER A 509 -15.98 28.22 7.79
CA SER A 509 -15.09 28.28 8.96
C SER A 509 -15.60 27.49 10.17
N THR A 510 -16.84 27.01 10.14
CA THR A 510 -17.44 26.23 11.23
C THR A 510 -17.11 24.75 11.14
N PHE A 511 -16.68 24.26 9.98
CA PHE A 511 -16.28 22.87 9.80
C PHE A 511 -14.87 22.64 10.36
N ASN A 512 -14.77 21.75 11.34
CA ASN A 512 -13.50 21.29 11.89
C ASN A 512 -13.33 19.79 11.59
N VAL A 513 -12.32 19.46 10.78
CA VAL A 513 -12.06 18.08 10.36
C VAL A 513 -11.62 17.17 11.51
N ASN A 514 -10.87 17.69 12.49
CA ASN A 514 -10.44 16.91 13.66
C ASN A 514 -11.64 16.56 14.55
N VAL A 515 -12.52 17.52 14.82
CA VAL A 515 -13.76 17.29 15.58
C VAL A 515 -14.66 16.30 14.83
N MET A 516 -14.83 16.47 13.52
CA MET A 516 -15.58 15.53 12.69
C MET A 516 -15.01 14.11 12.78
N LEU A 517 -13.68 13.95 12.71
CA LEU A 517 -13.01 12.66 12.82
C LEU A 517 -13.17 12.05 14.22
N CYS A 518 -13.04 12.83 15.28
CA CYS A 518 -13.29 12.39 16.65
C CYS A 518 -14.69 11.76 16.79
N HIS A 519 -15.73 12.48 16.32
CA HIS A 519 -17.12 12.01 16.38
C HIS A 519 -17.36 10.80 15.46
N ALA A 520 -16.84 10.80 14.24
CA ALA A 520 -17.05 9.72 13.29
C ALA A 520 -16.33 8.42 13.69
N LEU A 521 -15.14 8.52 14.28
CA LEU A 521 -14.41 7.38 14.84
C LEU A 521 -15.12 6.85 16.09
N LEU A 522 -15.61 7.72 16.99
CA LEU A 522 -16.42 7.30 18.14
C LEU A 522 -17.70 6.58 17.70
N ALA A 523 -18.44 7.14 16.74
CA ALA A 523 -19.64 6.52 16.19
C ALA A 523 -19.34 5.14 15.59
N THR A 524 -18.21 5.01 14.89
CA THR A 524 -17.75 3.72 14.34
C THR A 524 -17.46 2.71 15.45
N ILE A 525 -16.75 3.09 16.51
CA ILE A 525 -16.48 2.22 17.68
C ILE A 525 -17.79 1.75 18.32
N LYS A 526 -18.77 2.65 18.47
CA LYS A 526 -20.07 2.33 19.07
C LYS A 526 -20.93 1.45 18.17
N ALA A 527 -20.75 1.52 16.85
CA ALA A 527 -21.49 0.72 15.88
C ALA A 527 -20.92 -0.69 15.65
N LEU A 528 -19.67 -0.97 16.07
CA LEU A 528 -19.07 -2.29 15.95
C LEU A 528 -19.53 -3.22 17.08
N PRO A 529 -19.76 -4.53 16.81
CA PRO A 529 -20.05 -5.49 17.86
C PRO A 529 -18.85 -5.61 18.81
N GLY A 530 -19.11 -5.79 20.11
CA GLY A 530 -18.05 -6.16 21.05
C GLY A 530 -17.53 -7.55 20.71
N ILE A 531 -16.34 -7.66 20.10
CA ILE A 531 -15.74 -8.94 19.71
C ILE A 531 -14.58 -9.27 20.65
N SER A 532 -14.62 -10.45 21.26
CA SER A 532 -13.63 -10.98 22.19
C SER A 532 -12.38 -11.58 21.51
N ASP A 533 -12.23 -11.46 20.19
CA ASP A 533 -11.02 -11.88 19.47
C ASP A 533 -9.90 -10.84 19.66
N GLY A 534 -8.80 -11.25 20.32
CA GLY A 534 -7.64 -10.40 20.56
C GLY A 534 -7.02 -9.79 19.30
N ARG A 535 -7.17 -10.40 18.12
CA ARG A 535 -6.71 -9.80 16.84
C ARG A 535 -7.62 -8.68 16.36
N PHE A 536 -8.92 -8.77 16.64
CA PHE A 536 -9.89 -7.73 16.30
C PHE A 536 -9.73 -6.50 17.20
N ILE A 537 -9.45 -6.73 18.49
CA ILE A 537 -9.14 -5.68 19.46
C ILE A 537 -7.97 -4.81 19.00
N LEU A 538 -6.88 -5.41 18.52
CA LEU A 538 -5.74 -4.66 17.98
C LEU A 538 -6.10 -3.80 16.76
N THR A 539 -7.06 -4.26 15.94
CA THR A 539 -7.53 -3.49 14.79
C THR A 539 -8.35 -2.28 15.23
N ILE A 540 -9.25 -2.45 16.22
CA ILE A 540 -9.98 -1.32 16.81
C ILE A 540 -9.02 -0.31 17.41
N LEU A 541 -8.00 -0.77 18.14
CA LEU A 541 -7.04 0.13 18.76
C LEU A 541 -6.26 0.93 17.72
N ASN A 542 -5.67 0.26 16.73
CA ASN A 542 -4.82 0.91 15.74
C ASN A 542 -5.59 1.74 14.70
N ASP A 543 -6.76 1.27 14.24
CA ASP A 543 -7.47 1.90 13.12
C ASP A 543 -8.56 2.88 13.60
N LEU A 544 -8.96 2.84 14.88
CA LEU A 544 -10.04 3.70 15.41
C LEU A 544 -9.64 4.49 16.65
N VAL A 545 -9.14 3.84 17.69
CA VAL A 545 -8.88 4.49 18.99
C VAL A 545 -7.69 5.43 18.93
N HIS A 546 -6.53 4.95 18.45
CA HIS A 546 -5.34 5.80 18.34
C HIS A 546 -5.58 7.01 17.42
N PRO A 547 -6.15 6.86 16.21
CA PRO A 547 -6.51 8.00 15.37
C PRO A 547 -7.45 9.00 16.06
N LEU A 548 -8.45 8.52 16.81
CA LEU A 548 -9.37 9.40 17.54
C LEU A 548 -8.61 10.25 18.56
N LEU A 549 -7.73 9.62 19.34
CA LEU A 549 -6.91 10.32 20.34
C LEU A 549 -5.95 11.32 19.68
N ASP A 550 -5.34 10.97 18.55
CA ASP A 550 -4.44 11.85 17.80
C ASP A 550 -5.17 13.10 17.28
N HIS A 551 -6.41 12.95 16.78
CA HIS A 551 -7.24 14.08 16.35
C HIS A 551 -7.73 14.92 17.54
N ALA A 552 -8.10 14.30 18.66
CA ALA A 552 -8.48 15.00 19.87
C ALA A 552 -7.30 15.82 20.44
N TYR A 553 -6.10 15.25 20.44
CA TYR A 553 -4.88 15.92 20.85
C TYR A 553 -4.48 17.06 19.92
N SER A 554 -4.58 16.85 18.60
CA SER A 554 -4.34 17.89 17.59
C SER A 554 -5.27 19.08 17.77
N GLU A 555 -6.52 18.83 18.13
CA GLU A 555 -7.51 19.86 18.42
C GLU A 555 -7.22 20.62 19.72
N GLU A 556 -6.81 19.91 20.77
CA GLU A 556 -6.42 20.51 22.05
C GLU A 556 -5.21 21.43 21.89
N ILE A 557 -4.16 21.02 21.19
CA ILE A 557 -2.99 21.88 20.95
C ILE A 557 -3.36 23.05 20.03
N GLY A 558 -4.07 22.78 18.94
CA GLY A 558 -4.31 23.76 17.88
C GLY A 558 -5.29 24.85 18.28
N GLN A 559 -6.40 24.48 18.92
CA GLN A 559 -7.51 25.39 19.24
C GLN A 559 -7.76 25.57 20.73
N ARG A 560 -7.00 24.88 21.60
CA ARG A 560 -7.20 24.86 23.06
C ARG A 560 -8.60 24.38 23.46
N ALA A 561 -9.20 23.53 22.64
CA ALA A 561 -10.54 22.97 22.83
C ALA A 561 -10.45 21.45 23.00
N ALA A 562 -10.41 20.99 24.25
CA ALA A 562 -10.37 19.56 24.55
C ALA A 562 -11.71 18.87 24.22
N GLN A 563 -11.65 17.72 23.54
CA GLN A 563 -12.82 16.91 23.19
C GLN A 563 -13.26 16.00 24.35
N ILE A 564 -13.46 16.58 25.54
CA ILE A 564 -13.66 15.84 26.80
C ILE A 564 -14.85 14.87 26.72
N GLU A 565 -16.02 15.33 26.25
CA GLU A 565 -17.22 14.48 26.17
C GLU A 565 -17.04 13.28 25.23
N VAL A 566 -16.27 13.45 24.15
CA VAL A 566 -15.95 12.37 23.21
C VAL A 566 -15.01 11.35 23.86
N ILE A 567 -14.00 11.82 24.60
CA ILE A 567 -13.04 10.97 25.31
C ILE A 567 -13.73 10.19 26.44
N ASP A 568 -14.60 10.83 27.21
CA ASP A 568 -15.38 10.19 28.28
C ASP A 568 -16.31 9.10 27.70
N GLU A 569 -16.98 9.40 26.59
CA GLU A 569 -17.87 8.42 25.94
C GLU A 569 -17.09 7.29 25.26
N LEU A 570 -15.88 7.57 24.76
CA LEU A 570 -14.95 6.53 24.28
C LEU A 570 -14.58 5.58 25.42
N GLU A 571 -14.17 6.09 26.59
CA GLU A 571 -13.85 5.27 27.76
C GLU A 571 -15.03 4.39 28.18
N ARG A 572 -16.24 4.98 28.20
CA ARG A 572 -17.49 4.26 28.50
C ARG A 572 -17.75 3.15 27.49
N SER A 573 -17.53 3.40 26.21
CA SER A 573 -17.72 2.44 25.12
C SER A 573 -16.74 1.28 25.23
N LEU A 574 -15.44 1.56 25.45
CA LEU A 574 -14.42 0.52 25.61
C LEU A 574 -14.65 -0.34 26.85
N THR A 575 -15.05 0.29 27.97
CA THR A 575 -15.43 -0.41 29.21
C THR A 575 -16.63 -1.33 29.01
N TYR A 576 -17.62 -0.92 28.22
CA TYR A 576 -18.78 -1.74 27.90
C TYR A 576 -18.41 -3.00 27.12
N TYR A 577 -17.51 -2.89 26.12
CA TYR A 577 -17.11 -4.02 25.28
C TYR A 577 -16.10 -4.95 25.96
N HIS A 578 -15.22 -4.44 26.83
CA HIS A 578 -14.13 -5.21 27.42
C HIS A 578 -13.92 -4.97 28.93
N PRO A 579 -14.88 -5.37 29.79
CA PRO A 579 -14.85 -5.07 31.23
C PRO A 579 -13.72 -5.75 32.03
N ILE A 580 -13.03 -6.77 31.48
CA ILE A 580 -12.00 -7.55 32.18
C ILE A 580 -10.57 -7.29 31.64
N HIS A 581 -10.42 -6.73 30.43
CA HIS A 581 -9.13 -6.68 29.72
C HIS A 581 -8.55 -5.27 29.50
N PHE A 582 -9.25 -4.21 29.89
CA PHE A 582 -8.81 -2.83 29.70
C PHE A 582 -8.76 -2.03 31.01
N PRO A 583 -7.76 -2.22 31.88
CA PRO A 583 -7.36 -1.14 32.77
C PRO A 583 -6.79 -0.01 31.91
N VAL A 584 -7.58 1.03 31.73
CA VAL A 584 -7.36 2.19 30.85
C VAL A 584 -5.96 2.83 31.05
N SER A 585 -5.40 2.72 32.25
CA SER A 585 -4.04 3.19 32.60
C SER A 585 -2.88 2.49 31.89
N LEU A 586 -3.08 1.28 31.35
CA LEU A 586 -2.02 0.46 30.73
C LEU A 586 -2.01 0.53 29.20
N VAL A 587 -3.15 0.84 28.57
CA VAL A 587 -3.28 0.90 27.10
C VAL A 587 -2.96 2.29 26.56
N LEU A 588 -3.21 3.34 27.34
CA LEU A 588 -3.13 4.69 26.82
C LEU A 588 -1.71 5.20 26.60
N GLY A 589 -0.67 4.72 27.31
CA GLY A 589 0.76 5.05 27.05
C GLY A 589 1.15 6.54 27.05
N VAL A 590 0.16 7.42 27.13
CA VAL A 590 0.19 8.87 27.18
C VAL A 590 -0.27 9.20 28.59
N PRO A 591 0.49 9.99 29.36
CA PRO A 591 -0.04 10.49 30.61
C PRO A 591 -1.23 11.38 30.26
N ILE A 592 -2.46 10.92 30.55
CA ILE A 592 -3.58 11.83 30.76
C ILE A 592 -3.26 12.60 32.04
N SER A 593 -2.49 13.68 31.93
CA SER A 593 -2.33 14.66 33.00
C SER A 593 -3.23 15.86 32.69
N LEU A 594 -4.55 15.69 32.79
CA LEU A 594 -5.49 16.81 32.57
C LEU A 594 -6.53 16.98 33.69
N GLY A 595 -6.36 16.35 34.85
CA GLY A 595 -7.28 16.52 35.99
C GLY A 595 -6.66 16.84 37.35
N GLU A 596 -5.42 16.45 37.63
CA GLU A 596 -4.93 16.40 39.03
C GLU A 596 -3.94 17.50 39.44
N VAL A 597 -3.54 18.41 38.54
CA VAL A 597 -2.56 19.47 38.91
C VAL A 597 -3.21 20.76 39.41
N LEU A 598 -4.53 20.92 39.35
CA LEU A 598 -5.22 22.15 39.82
C LEU A 598 -5.92 22.05 41.17
N ASN A 599 -5.77 20.94 41.91
CA ASN A 599 -6.34 20.81 43.26
C ASN A 599 -5.32 20.52 44.38
N SER A 600 -4.02 20.63 44.10
CA SER A 600 -3.00 20.38 45.12
C SER A 600 -1.84 21.38 45.16
N GLU A 601 -2.09 22.68 44.98
CA GLU A 601 -1.19 23.68 45.57
C GLU A 601 -2.02 24.81 46.19
N GLY A 602 -2.22 24.69 47.50
CA GLY A 602 -2.69 25.79 48.32
C GLY A 602 -1.68 26.92 48.26
N SER A 603 -2.17 28.09 47.82
CA SER A 603 -1.83 29.40 48.36
C SER A 603 -0.44 29.52 49.01
N LYS A 604 0.53 30.06 48.27
CA LYS A 604 1.53 31.00 48.82
C LYS A 604 2.17 31.85 47.71
N SER A 605 2.19 33.14 48.00
CA SER A 605 2.74 34.27 47.26
C SER A 605 4.26 34.23 47.08
N LEU A 606 4.75 34.97 46.08
CA LEU A 606 5.90 35.92 46.04
C LEU A 606 6.54 35.82 44.64
N ILE A 607 6.34 36.78 43.73
CA ILE A 607 7.12 38.03 43.58
C ILE A 607 8.63 37.75 43.61
N ASP A 608 9.22 37.41 42.46
CA ASP A 608 10.15 38.25 41.66
C ASP A 608 10.54 37.53 40.36
#